data_AF-A0A377KRD2-F1
#
_entry.id   AF-A0A377KRD2-F1
#
_cell.length_a   1.000
_cell.length_b   1.000
_cell.length_c   1.000
_cell.angle_alpha   90.00
_cell.angle_beta   90.00
_cell.angle_gamma   90.00
#
_symmetry.space_group_name_H-M   'P 1'
#
loop_
_entity.id
_entity.type
_entity.pdbx_description
1 polymer ?
#
loop_
_entity_poly.entity_id
_entity_poly.type
_entity_poly.pdbx_seq_one_letter_code
_entity_poly.pdbx_strand_id
1 'polypeptide(L)'
;MQKKMNGVEIVNFSDVSEVGSELYEMTKGGAEVVIDCVGMDGVRPIKEKAKEILTLQSGYYSPLQTASEAVKKFGTLMVTGVYMTPATNFPFQDFFTRNVSIKMGQAPVIHLMPKIYDMIEKGEFDPSDIITHTMPLERAAEAYDIFDKKADNNIKVVLKPGMS
;
A
#
# COMPACT_ATOMS: atom_id res chain seq x y z
N MET A 1 11.02 -10.13 -7.98
CA MET A 1 11.67 -8.84 -8.34
C MET A 1 11.94 -7.96 -7.13
N GLN A 2 10.97 -7.68 -6.25
CA GLN A 2 11.15 -6.85 -5.03
C GLN A 2 12.42 -7.18 -4.20
N LYS A 3 12.65 -8.44 -3.83
CA LYS A 3 13.84 -8.85 -3.04
C LYS A 3 15.19 -8.56 -3.70
N LYS A 4 15.25 -8.50 -5.04
CA LYS A 4 16.50 -8.28 -5.79
C LYS A 4 16.89 -6.80 -5.89
N MET A 5 15.94 -5.88 -5.69
CA MET A 5 16.17 -4.46 -5.97
C MET A 5 16.39 -3.64 -4.69
N ASN A 6 15.67 -3.93 -3.60
CA ASN A 6 15.53 -2.95 -2.51
C ASN A 6 15.84 -3.48 -1.10
N GLY A 7 16.50 -4.63 -0.95
CA GLY A 7 16.82 -5.18 0.38
C GLY A 7 15.57 -5.43 1.25
N VAL A 8 14.47 -5.86 0.62
CA VAL A 8 13.16 -5.99 1.26
C VAL A 8 12.88 -7.41 1.74
N GLU A 9 12.20 -7.51 2.87
CA GLU A 9 11.56 -8.73 3.34
C GLU A 9 10.07 -8.69 3.00
N ILE A 10 9.48 -9.85 2.71
CA ILE A 10 8.09 -9.96 2.26
C ILE A 10 7.36 -10.86 3.24
N VAL A 11 6.29 -10.32 3.83
CA VAL A 11 5.34 -11.07 4.65
C VAL A 11 4.06 -11.23 3.85
N ASN A 12 3.65 -12.48 3.65
CA ASN A 12 2.40 -12.80 2.96
C ASN A 12 1.29 -13.00 3.98
N PHE A 13 0.19 -12.28 3.79
CA PHE A 13 -1.00 -12.33 4.66
C PHE A 13 -1.67 -13.70 4.71
N SER A 14 -1.38 -14.59 3.74
CA SER A 14 -1.91 -15.96 3.72
C SER A 14 -1.13 -16.92 4.63
N ASP A 15 0.13 -16.58 4.90
CA ASP A 15 1.07 -17.46 5.61
C ASP A 15 1.14 -17.11 7.11
N VAL A 16 0.59 -15.94 7.50
CA VAL A 16 0.68 -15.40 8.86
C VAL A 16 -0.71 -14.96 9.32
N SER A 17 -1.12 -15.42 10.51
CA SER A 17 -2.43 -15.10 11.08
C SER A 17 -2.55 -13.68 11.63
N GLU A 18 -1.45 -13.14 12.16
CA GLU A 18 -1.39 -11.80 12.79
C GLU A 18 -0.21 -11.01 12.22
N VAL A 19 -0.41 -10.41 11.04
CA VAL A 19 0.66 -9.72 10.29
C VAL A 19 1.24 -8.53 11.05
N GLY A 20 0.41 -7.78 11.80
CA GLY A 20 0.87 -6.62 12.56
C GLY A 20 1.89 -7.00 13.64
N SER A 21 1.58 -8.03 14.42
CA SER A 21 2.47 -8.59 15.44
C SER A 21 3.74 -9.20 14.86
N GLU A 22 3.65 -9.92 13.74
CA GLU A 22 4.83 -10.46 13.06
C GLU A 22 5.78 -9.33 12.64
N LEU A 23 5.26 -8.27 12.01
CA LEU A 23 6.05 -7.11 11.62
C LEU A 23 6.66 -6.40 12.84
N TYR A 24 5.94 -6.34 13.96
CA TYR A 24 6.44 -5.77 15.20
C TYR A 24 7.67 -6.52 15.75
N GLU A 25 7.61 -7.85 15.73
CA GLU A 25 8.71 -8.72 16.18
C GLU A 25 9.89 -8.72 15.20
N MET A 26 9.62 -8.82 13.89
CA MET A 26 10.65 -8.74 12.84
C MET A 26 11.47 -7.44 12.94
N THR A 27 10.81 -6.35 13.32
CA THR A 27 11.44 -5.02 13.51
C THR A 27 11.94 -4.78 14.93
N LYS A 28 11.90 -5.79 15.81
CA LYS A 28 12.41 -5.77 17.19
C LYS A 28 11.78 -4.68 18.06
N GLY A 29 10.44 -4.60 18.05
CA GLY A 29 9.69 -3.63 18.84
C GLY A 29 8.90 -2.62 18.00
N GLY A 30 8.66 -2.92 16.74
CA GLY A 30 7.87 -2.11 15.82
C GLY A 30 8.69 -1.29 14.84
N ALA A 31 8.09 -1.04 13.68
CA ALA A 31 8.67 -0.21 12.64
C ALA A 31 8.65 1.27 13.06
N GLU A 32 9.72 2.00 12.71
CA GLU A 32 9.78 3.44 12.92
C GLU A 32 8.79 4.22 12.04
N VAL A 33 8.66 3.75 10.79
CA VAL A 33 7.73 4.29 9.81
C VAL A 33 6.94 3.14 9.22
N VAL A 34 5.61 3.28 9.24
CA VAL A 34 4.69 2.39 8.53
C VAL A 34 3.98 3.21 7.47
N ILE A 35 3.87 2.68 6.25
CA ILE A 35 3.20 3.35 5.13
C ILE A 35 2.06 2.46 4.65
N ASP A 36 0.83 2.97 4.74
CA ASP A 36 -0.34 2.34 4.13
C ASP A 36 -0.49 2.82 2.69
N CYS A 37 -0.24 1.90 1.75
CA CYS A 37 -0.39 2.07 0.30
C CYS A 37 -1.59 1.31 -0.28
N VAL A 38 -2.52 0.87 0.58
CA VAL A 38 -3.61 -0.04 0.20
C VAL A 38 -4.96 0.67 0.28
N GLY A 39 -5.27 1.28 1.43
CA GLY A 39 -6.60 1.86 1.63
C GLY A 39 -7.71 0.80 1.71
N MET A 40 -8.89 1.13 1.21
CA MET A 40 -10.06 0.23 1.24
C MET A 40 -9.91 -1.05 0.38
N ASP A 41 -8.89 -1.14 -0.47
CA ASP A 41 -8.63 -2.31 -1.34
C ASP A 41 -7.87 -3.46 -0.63
N GLY A 42 -7.81 -3.43 0.71
CA GLY A 42 -7.13 -4.45 1.49
C GLY A 42 -7.61 -5.88 1.24
N VAL A 43 -6.68 -6.84 1.33
CA VAL A 43 -6.96 -8.27 1.18
C VAL A 43 -8.02 -8.67 2.19
N ARG A 44 -9.14 -9.26 1.74
CA ARG A 44 -10.27 -9.63 2.59
C ARG A 44 -10.13 -11.09 3.07
N PRO A 45 -9.84 -11.36 4.35
CA PRO A 45 -10.00 -12.70 4.91
C PRO A 45 -11.48 -13.10 4.86
N ILE A 46 -11.77 -14.36 4.50
CA ILE A 46 -13.14 -14.90 4.39
C ILE A 46 -13.94 -14.70 5.68
N LYS A 47 -13.28 -14.77 6.84
CA LYS A 47 -13.89 -14.56 8.17
C LYS A 47 -14.39 -13.13 8.38
N GLU A 48 -13.69 -12.13 7.83
CA GLU A 48 -14.08 -10.72 7.98
C GLU A 48 -15.29 -10.37 7.11
N LYS A 49 -15.39 -10.99 5.93
CA LYS A 49 -16.56 -10.87 5.03
C LYS A 49 -17.86 -11.33 5.68
N ALA A 50 -17.79 -12.37 6.53
CA ALA A 50 -18.94 -12.85 7.30
C ALA A 50 -19.27 -11.93 8.49
N LYS A 51 -18.26 -11.35 9.13
CA LYS A 51 -18.44 -10.40 10.25
C LYS A 51 -19.05 -9.08 9.78
N GLU A 52 -18.66 -8.59 8.61
CA GLU A 52 -19.20 -7.38 7.96
C GLU A 52 -20.72 -7.44 7.73
N ILE A 53 -21.21 -8.58 7.22
CA ILE A 53 -22.65 -8.83 7.03
C ILE A 53 -23.38 -8.81 8.38
N LEU A 54 -22.72 -9.28 9.45
CA LEU A 54 -23.32 -9.41 10.77
C LEU A 54 -23.26 -8.11 11.59
N THR A 55 -22.22 -7.28 11.42
CA THR A 55 -21.95 -6.10 12.25
C THR A 55 -22.41 -4.78 11.63
N LEU A 56 -22.91 -4.78 10.37
CA LEU A 56 -23.28 -3.55 9.64
C LEU A 56 -22.14 -2.51 9.57
N GLN A 57 -20.89 -2.96 9.72
CA GLN A 57 -19.73 -2.07 9.64
C GLN A 57 -19.42 -1.77 8.18
N SER A 58 -19.37 -0.47 7.85
CA SER A 58 -19.06 0.01 6.50
C SER A 58 -17.57 0.39 6.45
N GLY A 59 -16.82 -0.24 5.55
CA GLY A 59 -15.42 0.10 5.24
C GLY A 59 -14.37 -0.87 5.79
N TYR A 60 -13.38 -1.17 4.94
CA TYR A 60 -12.29 -2.09 5.24
C TYR A 60 -11.10 -1.31 5.84
N TYR A 61 -10.71 -1.64 7.08
CA TYR A 61 -9.66 -0.92 7.84
C TYR A 61 -8.55 -1.84 8.36
N SER A 62 -8.49 -3.10 7.90
CA SER A 62 -7.43 -4.03 8.32
C SER A 62 -6.01 -3.51 8.03
N PRO A 63 -5.74 -2.68 7.01
CA PRO A 63 -4.43 -2.05 6.86
C PRO A 63 -4.10 -1.08 8.01
N LEU A 64 -5.08 -0.31 8.50
CA LEU A 64 -4.88 0.60 9.64
C LEU A 64 -4.69 -0.16 10.96
N GLN A 65 -5.37 -1.30 11.14
CA GLN A 65 -5.17 -2.16 12.30
C GLN A 65 -3.79 -2.83 12.26
N THR A 66 -3.42 -3.41 11.11
CA THR A 66 -2.07 -3.96 10.91
C THR A 66 -1.01 -2.89 11.17
N ALA A 67 -1.24 -1.67 10.70
CA ALA A 67 -0.33 -0.55 10.93
C ALA A 67 -0.27 -0.12 12.40
N SER A 68 -1.38 -0.15 13.14
CA SER A 68 -1.36 0.17 14.57
C SER A 68 -0.51 -0.83 15.33
N GLU A 69 -0.67 -2.12 15.05
CA GLU A 69 0.10 -3.20 15.66
C GLU A 69 1.59 -3.16 15.28
N ALA A 70 1.90 -2.86 14.00
CA ALA A 70 3.28 -2.89 13.49
C ALA A 70 4.14 -1.68 13.89
N VAL A 71 3.55 -0.51 14.14
CA VAL A 71 4.31 0.73 14.41
C VAL A 71 4.82 0.79 15.85
N LYS A 72 6.08 1.22 16.03
CA LYS A 72 6.66 1.40 17.37
C LYS A 72 6.05 2.59 18.11
N LYS A 73 6.27 2.62 19.43
CA LYS A 73 5.99 3.80 20.27
C LYS A 73 6.79 5.00 19.76
N PHE A 74 6.15 6.17 19.65
CA PHE A 74 6.71 7.38 19.03
C PHE A 74 7.03 7.26 17.52
N GLY A 75 6.56 6.20 16.85
CA GLY A 75 6.73 6.02 15.41
C GLY A 75 5.77 6.88 14.58
N THR A 76 5.85 6.73 13.25
CA THR A 76 5.00 7.44 12.29
C THR A 76 4.23 6.48 11.40
N LEU A 77 2.91 6.70 11.27
CA LEU A 77 2.08 6.11 10.24
C LEU A 77 1.83 7.15 9.14
N MET A 78 2.19 6.81 7.89
CA MET A 78 1.84 7.57 6.68
C MET A 78 0.71 6.85 5.95
N VAL A 79 -0.43 7.51 5.77
CA VAL A 79 -1.60 6.97 5.08
C VAL A 79 -1.73 7.66 3.72
N THR A 80 -1.41 6.94 2.65
CA THR A 80 -1.65 7.39 1.27
C THR A 80 -2.71 6.54 0.56
N GLY A 81 -3.08 5.38 1.12
CA GLY A 81 -4.22 4.58 0.70
C GLY A 81 -5.54 5.35 0.76
N VAL A 82 -6.45 5.05 -0.15
CA VAL A 82 -7.72 5.77 -0.29
C VAL A 82 -8.77 5.20 0.68
N TYR A 83 -9.32 6.07 1.54
CA TYR A 83 -10.47 5.77 2.41
C TYR A 83 -11.60 6.76 2.13
N MET A 84 -12.70 6.28 1.54
CA MET A 84 -13.85 7.12 1.15
C MET A 84 -15.08 6.91 2.04
N THR A 85 -15.05 5.94 2.96
CA THR A 85 -16.13 5.67 3.92
C THR A 85 -15.70 6.04 5.35
N PRO A 86 -16.64 6.42 6.23
CA PRO A 86 -16.35 6.66 7.65
C PRO A 86 -15.80 5.41 8.35
N ALA A 87 -14.69 5.58 9.07
CA ALA A 87 -14.01 4.48 9.75
C ALA A 87 -14.59 4.17 11.12
N THR A 88 -15.53 3.23 11.19
CA THR A 88 -16.14 2.84 12.48
C THR A 88 -15.16 2.12 13.42
N ASN A 89 -14.11 1.48 12.91
CA ASN A 89 -13.10 0.75 13.69
C ASN A 89 -11.69 1.35 13.58
N PHE A 90 -11.56 2.66 13.47
CA PHE A 90 -10.24 3.28 13.48
C PHE A 90 -9.53 3.00 14.83
N PRO A 91 -8.32 2.42 14.86
CA PRO A 91 -7.63 2.02 16.10
C PRO A 91 -6.99 3.23 16.81
N PHE A 92 -7.82 4.23 17.12
CA PHE A 92 -7.40 5.49 17.71
C PHE A 92 -6.64 5.31 19.03
N GLN A 93 -7.17 4.45 19.91
CA GLN A 93 -6.58 4.19 21.22
C GLN A 93 -5.14 3.66 21.11
N ASP A 94 -4.88 2.77 20.17
CA ASP A 94 -3.55 2.18 19.97
C ASP A 94 -2.52 3.23 19.59
N PHE A 95 -2.87 4.09 18.63
CA PHE A 95 -2.00 5.20 18.23
C PHE A 95 -1.81 6.21 19.35
N PHE A 96 -2.89 6.57 20.05
CA PHE A 96 -2.88 7.57 21.11
C PHE A 96 -2.00 7.14 22.29
N THR A 97 -2.19 5.91 22.79
CA THR A 97 -1.44 5.39 23.95
C THR A 97 0.06 5.23 23.68
N ARG A 98 0.44 5.04 22.41
CA ARG A 98 1.84 4.89 21.98
C ARG A 98 2.45 6.17 21.41
N ASN A 99 1.74 7.30 21.46
CA ASN A 99 2.18 8.60 20.91
C ASN A 99 2.64 8.49 19.45
N VAL A 100 1.87 7.79 18.61
CA VAL A 100 2.18 7.60 17.19
C VAL A 100 1.77 8.86 16.42
N SER A 101 2.66 9.34 15.56
CA SER A 101 2.36 10.42 14.62
C SER A 101 1.64 9.88 13.39
N ILE A 102 0.50 10.46 13.02
CA ILE A 102 -0.24 10.06 11.82
C ILE A 102 -0.19 11.19 10.80
N LYS A 103 0.31 10.90 9.59
CA LYS A 103 0.27 11.78 8.42
C LYS A 103 -0.61 11.13 7.37
N MET A 104 -1.50 11.90 6.76
CA MET A 104 -2.47 11.38 5.80
C MET A 104 -2.76 12.39 4.70
N GLY A 105 -3.21 11.89 3.55
CA GLY A 105 -3.68 12.72 2.45
C GLY A 105 -3.34 12.15 1.09
N GLN A 106 -3.90 12.77 0.06
CA GLN A 106 -3.50 12.50 -1.32
C GLN A 106 -2.08 13.01 -1.56
N ALA A 107 -1.33 12.33 -2.43
CA ALA A 107 0.01 12.77 -2.79
C ALA A 107 -0.04 14.20 -3.38
N PRO A 108 0.71 15.18 -2.84
CA PRO A 108 0.75 16.55 -3.35
C PRO A 108 1.63 16.61 -4.61
N VAL A 109 1.20 15.94 -5.68
CA VAL A 109 1.99 15.66 -6.89
C VAL A 109 2.64 16.92 -7.44
N ILE A 110 1.88 18.01 -7.61
CA ILE A 110 2.38 19.27 -8.18
C ILE A 110 3.60 19.81 -7.41
N HIS A 111 3.60 19.68 -6.08
CA HIS A 111 4.68 20.18 -5.23
C HIS A 111 5.88 19.23 -5.17
N LEU A 112 5.67 17.93 -5.39
CA LEU A 112 6.72 16.91 -5.36
C LEU A 112 7.40 16.69 -6.71
N MET A 113 6.68 16.92 -7.81
CA MET A 113 7.15 16.68 -9.18
C MET A 113 8.53 17.31 -9.48
N PRO A 114 8.82 18.58 -9.16
CA PRO A 114 10.14 19.17 -9.45
C PRO A 114 11.29 18.44 -8.76
N LYS A 115 11.09 18.04 -7.49
CA LYS A 115 12.10 17.30 -6.73
C LYS A 115 12.31 15.90 -7.29
N ILE A 116 11.21 15.19 -7.59
CA ILE A 116 11.25 13.83 -8.14
C ILE A 116 11.98 13.84 -9.48
N TYR A 117 11.70 14.84 -10.33
CA TYR A 117 12.36 14.99 -11.62
C TYR A 117 13.87 15.24 -11.49
N ASP A 118 14.28 16.14 -10.59
CA ASP A 118 15.70 16.40 -10.29
C ASP A 118 16.43 15.14 -9.79
N MET A 119 15.80 14.32 -8.95
CA MET A 119 16.36 13.04 -8.50
C MET A 119 16.54 12.04 -9.67
N ILE A 120 15.59 12.01 -10.62
CA ILE A 120 15.68 11.16 -11.82
C ILE A 120 16.79 11.65 -12.74
N GLU A 121 16.90 12.95 -13.00
CA GLU A 121 17.98 13.51 -13.84
C GLU A 121 19.37 13.26 -13.25
N LYS A 122 19.49 13.24 -11.92
CA LYS A 122 20.72 12.90 -11.19
C LYS A 122 21.01 11.39 -11.15
N GLY A 123 20.09 10.55 -11.63
CA GLY A 123 20.22 9.10 -11.61
C GLY A 123 20.14 8.51 -10.19
N GLU A 124 19.47 9.18 -9.24
CA GLU A 124 19.30 8.64 -7.88
C GLU A 124 18.42 7.38 -7.88
N PHE A 125 17.47 7.27 -8.82
CA PHE A 125 16.71 6.06 -9.10
C PHE A 125 16.13 6.08 -10.52
N ASP A 126 15.84 4.90 -11.09
CA ASP A 126 15.12 4.75 -12.37
C ASP A 126 13.66 4.30 -12.14
N PRO A 127 12.66 5.16 -12.40
CA PRO A 127 11.25 4.79 -12.25
C PRO A 127 10.77 3.80 -13.33
N SER A 128 11.56 3.54 -14.38
CA SER A 128 11.17 2.65 -15.47
C SER A 128 11.19 1.18 -15.04
N ASP A 129 11.92 0.84 -13.99
CA ASP A 129 12.07 -0.54 -13.51
C ASP A 129 10.75 -1.18 -13.04
N ILE A 130 9.76 -0.37 -12.64
CA ILE A 130 8.44 -0.88 -12.26
C ILE A 130 7.52 -1.14 -13.47
N ILE A 131 7.89 -0.68 -14.66
CA ILE A 131 7.10 -0.83 -15.89
C ILE A 131 7.26 -2.27 -16.39
N THR A 132 6.25 -3.08 -16.12
CA THR A 132 6.19 -4.48 -16.59
C THR A 132 5.69 -4.60 -18.02
N HIS A 133 4.83 -3.69 -18.47
CA HIS A 133 4.18 -3.77 -19.77
C HIS A 133 4.13 -2.39 -20.42
N THR A 134 4.44 -2.35 -21.72
CA THR A 134 4.20 -1.18 -22.57
C THR A 134 3.35 -1.62 -23.75
N MET A 135 2.22 -0.96 -23.98
CA MET A 135 1.24 -1.37 -24.98
C MET A 135 0.70 -0.16 -25.76
N PRO A 136 0.23 -0.34 -27.00
CA PRO A 136 -0.46 0.71 -27.74
C PRO A 136 -1.81 1.06 -27.09
N LEU A 137 -2.27 2.29 -27.27
CA LEU A 137 -3.51 2.79 -26.65
C LEU A 137 -4.74 1.97 -27.07
N GLU A 138 -4.73 1.44 -28.28
CA GLU A 138 -5.78 0.60 -28.88
C GLU A 138 -6.00 -0.70 -28.08
N ARG A 139 -4.99 -1.15 -27.33
CA ARG A 139 -5.05 -2.33 -26.46
C ARG A 139 -5.36 -1.98 -25.00
N ALA A 140 -5.90 -0.79 -24.73
CA ALA A 140 -6.25 -0.36 -23.37
C ALA A 140 -7.15 -1.38 -22.64
N ALA A 141 -8.17 -1.93 -23.31
CA ALA A 141 -9.07 -2.91 -22.70
C ALA A 141 -8.32 -4.16 -22.20
N GLU A 142 -7.38 -4.67 -22.99
CA GLU A 142 -6.53 -5.79 -22.60
C GLU A 142 -5.59 -5.41 -21.44
N ALA A 143 -5.00 -4.21 -21.48
CA ALA A 143 -4.16 -3.71 -20.40
C ALA A 143 -4.91 -3.62 -19.06
N TYR A 144 -6.17 -3.16 -19.08
CA TYR A 144 -7.05 -3.15 -17.91
C TYR A 144 -7.34 -4.57 -17.42
N ASP A 145 -7.63 -5.51 -18.33
CA ASP A 145 -7.88 -6.92 -18.00
C ASP A 145 -6.67 -7.59 -17.33
N ILE A 146 -5.45 -7.34 -17.84
CA ILE A 146 -4.21 -7.83 -17.24
C ILE A 146 -4.05 -7.30 -15.82
N PHE A 147 -4.25 -5.99 -15.64
CA PHE A 147 -4.10 -5.32 -14.35
C PHE A 147 -5.12 -5.82 -13.31
N ASP A 148 -6.40 -5.87 -13.67
CA ASP A 148 -7.49 -6.31 -12.79
C ASP A 148 -7.32 -7.77 -12.35
N LYS A 149 -7.00 -8.66 -13.29
CA LYS A 149 -6.79 -10.10 -13.01
C LYS A 149 -5.46 -10.39 -12.32
N LYS A 150 -4.61 -9.38 -12.09
CA LYS A 150 -3.24 -9.54 -11.57
C LYS A 150 -2.44 -10.60 -12.34
N ALA A 151 -2.68 -10.69 -13.65
CA ALA A 151 -2.07 -11.68 -14.52
C ALA A 151 -0.65 -11.25 -14.92
N ASP A 152 0.14 -12.22 -15.41
CA ASP A 152 1.46 -11.99 -16.00
C ASP A 152 2.45 -11.19 -15.14
N ASN A 153 2.41 -11.41 -13.81
CA ASN A 153 3.27 -10.71 -12.85
C ASN A 153 3.25 -9.17 -13.01
N ASN A 154 2.12 -8.59 -13.45
CA ASN A 154 2.06 -7.17 -13.74
C ASN A 154 2.26 -6.31 -12.48
N ILE A 155 2.95 -5.17 -12.67
CA ILE A 155 3.18 -4.14 -11.64
C ILE A 155 2.67 -2.80 -12.15
N LYS A 156 3.10 -2.42 -13.36
CA LYS A 156 2.67 -1.18 -14.03
C LYS A 156 2.57 -1.42 -15.53
N VAL A 157 1.47 -0.96 -16.11
CA VAL A 157 1.26 -0.88 -17.56
C VAL A 157 1.34 0.58 -17.99
N VAL A 158 2.07 0.85 -19.08
CA VAL A 158 2.13 2.17 -19.72
C VAL A 158 1.53 2.05 -21.12
N LEU A 159 0.46 2.82 -21.37
CA LEU A 159 -0.13 2.95 -22.70
C LEU A 159 0.59 4.05 -23.47
N LYS A 160 1.17 3.72 -24.63
CA LYS A 160 1.86 4.68 -25.50
C LYS A 160 1.01 4.92 -26.76
N PRO A 161 0.41 6.12 -26.92
CA PRO A 161 -0.27 6.49 -28.16
C PRO A 161 0.70 6.48 -29.35
N GLY A 162 0.23 6.01 -30.52
CA GLY A 162 1.04 6.02 -31.76
C GLY A 162 2.11 4.93 -31.85
N MET A 163 2.09 3.96 -30.94
CA MET A 163 2.86 2.72 -31.06
C MET A 163 2.14 1.79 -32.03
N SER A 164 2.78 1.41 -33.13
CA SER A 164 2.30 0.43 -34.10
C SER A 164 2.77 -0.97 -33.76
#